data_AF-K2R7B9-F1
#
_entry.id   AF-K2R7B9-F1
#
_cell.length_a   1.000
_cell.length_b   1.000
_cell.length_c   1.000
_cell.angle_alpha   90.00
_cell.angle_beta   90.00
_cell.angle_gamma   90.00
#
_symmetry.space_group_name_H-M   'P 1'
#
loop_
_entity.id
_entity.type
_entity.pdbx_description
1 polymer ?
#
loop_
_entity_poly.entity_id
_entity_poly.type
_entity_poly.pdbx_seq_one_letter_code
_entity_poly.pdbx_strand_id
1 'polypeptide(L)'
;MEKMKSEKTLISVIVLLAIVSSTMGFAFAPFSGYLTVEFDKTTANVGDTITMTVTASNEGLDSWYPVEIYVPIPSGTQYVSHVVPDKTLQNYDPGSGIWNVNRMRHDERGHLKTLIITLKVLPEAAGEPITGTASFQTLMIEGTGEDLVASGQISPTRSQIIHISETTPVASFTPSPRTGNAPLTVYFTDTSSNKPTSWAWDFGDDHTDSSEQNPTHTYNNPGTYMVTLTASNSAGQSTKTILITVKDGTDPGTGGGTGGGNGNGTGLGNGSSSGLGSAAGLLNQQSGGGGGNGKAYEVFQDTPKSEIYYGLAIILIAAVIILGYLYGTKRKQ
;
A
#
# COMPACT_ATOMS: atom_id res chain seq x y z
N MET A 1 -13.48 -18.82 -57.68
CA MET A 1 -13.97 -19.95 -56.86
C MET A 1 -12.86 -20.59 -56.03
N GLU A 2 -11.64 -20.75 -56.55
CA GLU A 2 -10.50 -21.30 -55.80
C GLU A 2 -10.05 -20.48 -54.59
N LYS A 3 -10.12 -19.14 -54.64
CA LYS A 3 -9.73 -18.26 -53.51
C LYS A 3 -10.61 -18.47 -52.27
N MET A 4 -11.93 -18.59 -52.45
CA MET A 4 -12.86 -18.91 -51.35
C MET A 4 -12.70 -20.35 -50.83
N LYS A 5 -12.25 -21.28 -51.69
CA LYS A 5 -11.94 -22.66 -51.29
C LYS A 5 -10.65 -22.70 -50.45
N SER A 6 -9.67 -21.87 -50.81
CA SER A 6 -8.41 -21.65 -50.09
C SER A 6 -8.61 -21.04 -48.70
N GLU A 7 -9.42 -19.98 -48.58
CA GLU A 7 -9.72 -19.33 -47.28
C GLU A 7 -10.52 -20.24 -46.35
N LYS A 8 -11.54 -20.94 -46.87
CA LYS A 8 -12.28 -21.95 -46.08
C LYS A 8 -11.39 -23.12 -45.65
N THR A 9 -10.43 -23.52 -46.47
CA THR A 9 -9.48 -24.60 -46.12
C THR A 9 -8.46 -24.14 -45.08
N LEU A 10 -7.99 -22.88 -45.15
CA LEU A 10 -7.07 -22.31 -44.16
C LEU A 10 -7.75 -22.16 -42.79
N ILE A 11 -9.00 -21.68 -42.77
CA ILE A 11 -9.82 -21.59 -41.55
C ILE A 11 -10.09 -22.99 -40.98
N SER A 12 -10.41 -23.98 -41.81
CA SER A 12 -10.56 -25.37 -41.36
C SER A 12 -9.26 -25.95 -40.79
N VAL A 13 -8.09 -25.58 -41.33
CA VAL A 13 -6.78 -26.04 -40.82
C VAL A 13 -6.45 -25.40 -39.47
N ILE A 14 -6.80 -24.13 -39.26
CA ILE A 14 -6.62 -23.44 -37.96
C ILE A 14 -7.53 -24.03 -36.89
N VAL A 15 -8.81 -24.29 -37.23
CA VAL A 15 -9.75 -24.95 -36.32
C VAL A 15 -9.30 -26.40 -36.02
N LEU A 16 -8.79 -27.13 -37.01
CA LEU A 16 -8.23 -28.47 -36.79
C LEU A 16 -6.98 -28.44 -35.90
N LEU A 17 -6.11 -27.45 -36.06
CA LEU A 17 -4.92 -27.24 -35.22
C LEU A 17 -5.30 -26.90 -33.77
N ALA A 18 -6.34 -26.08 -33.55
CA ALA A 18 -6.86 -25.79 -32.23
C ALA A 18 -7.51 -27.01 -31.55
N ILE A 19 -8.21 -27.85 -32.33
CA ILE A 19 -8.79 -29.11 -31.83
C ILE A 19 -7.68 -30.12 -31.49
N VAL A 20 -6.68 -30.29 -32.36
CA VAL A 20 -5.55 -31.19 -32.10
C VAL A 20 -4.72 -30.70 -30.90
N SER A 21 -4.53 -29.39 -30.73
CA SER A 21 -3.81 -28.82 -29.59
C SER A 21 -4.55 -29.04 -28.27
N SER A 22 -5.89 -28.94 -28.26
CA SER A 22 -6.72 -29.23 -27.08
C SER A 22 -6.62 -30.70 -26.61
N THR A 23 -6.40 -31.63 -27.54
CA THR A 23 -6.21 -33.06 -27.21
C THR A 23 -4.78 -33.41 -26.76
N MET A 24 -3.79 -32.56 -27.04
CA MET A 24 -2.39 -32.72 -26.65
C MET A 24 -1.96 -31.84 -25.46
N GLY A 25 -2.89 -31.12 -24.83
CA GLY A 25 -2.60 -30.23 -23.69
C GLY A 25 -1.87 -28.94 -24.08
N PHE A 26 -1.77 -28.61 -25.37
CA PHE A 26 -1.27 -27.32 -25.83
C PHE A 26 -2.45 -26.37 -25.96
N ALA A 27 -2.67 -25.55 -24.93
CA ALA A 27 -3.55 -24.40 -25.05
C ALA A 27 -2.91 -23.40 -26.02
N PHE A 28 -3.40 -23.32 -27.26
CA PHE A 28 -3.27 -22.08 -28.01
C PHE A 28 -4.09 -21.06 -27.23
N ALA A 29 -3.44 -20.14 -26.53
CA ALA A 29 -4.13 -19.00 -25.97
C ALA A 29 -4.36 -18.02 -27.13
N PRO A 30 -5.58 -17.86 -27.65
CA PRO A 30 -5.87 -16.81 -28.66
C PRO A 30 -5.58 -15.39 -28.12
N PHE A 31 -5.33 -15.27 -26.81
CA PHE A 31 -4.85 -14.07 -26.14
C PHE A 31 -3.48 -14.34 -25.54
N SER A 32 -2.45 -13.79 -26.18
CA SER A 32 -1.14 -13.60 -25.55
C SER A 32 -0.99 -12.11 -25.30
N GLY A 33 -0.63 -11.73 -24.08
CA GLY A 33 -0.59 -10.35 -23.66
C GLY A 33 -0.75 -10.23 -22.15
N TYR A 34 -0.51 -9.03 -21.64
CA TYR A 34 -0.55 -8.78 -20.21
C TYR A 34 -1.11 -7.40 -19.91
N LEU A 35 -1.58 -7.26 -18.68
CA LEU A 35 -1.95 -5.99 -18.08
C LEU A 35 -1.24 -5.92 -16.73
N THR A 36 -0.48 -4.87 -16.49
CA THR A 36 0.21 -4.66 -15.20
C THR A 36 -0.14 -3.32 -14.60
N VAL A 37 -0.13 -3.27 -13.28
CA VAL A 37 -0.22 -2.02 -12.50
C VAL A 37 0.94 -1.99 -11.52
N GLU A 38 1.81 -0.99 -11.69
CA GLU A 38 3.02 -0.81 -10.89
C GLU A 38 3.05 0.60 -10.29
N PHE A 39 3.58 0.72 -9.08
CA PHE A 39 3.89 2.00 -8.45
C PHE A 39 5.40 2.26 -8.53
N ASP A 40 5.78 3.54 -8.57
CA ASP A 40 7.18 3.97 -8.57
C ASP A 40 7.94 3.58 -7.29
N LYS A 41 7.22 3.23 -6.22
CA LYS A 41 7.75 2.86 -4.91
C LYS A 41 6.80 1.91 -4.17
N THR A 42 7.36 1.20 -3.19
CA THR A 42 6.64 0.24 -2.33
C THR A 42 6.18 0.86 -1.01
N THR A 43 6.68 2.04 -0.66
CA THR A 43 6.26 2.81 0.52
C THR A 43 6.11 4.30 0.19
N ALA A 44 5.19 5.01 0.85
CA ALA A 44 5.05 6.47 0.76
C ALA A 44 4.49 7.07 2.06
N ASN A 45 4.70 8.36 2.26
CA ASN A 45 4.10 9.11 3.36
C ASN A 45 2.81 9.79 2.93
N VAL A 46 1.95 10.13 3.88
CA VAL A 46 0.82 11.03 3.65
C VAL A 46 1.32 12.34 3.04
N GLY A 47 0.65 12.81 1.99
CA GLY A 47 1.00 14.03 1.28
C GLY A 47 2.03 13.85 0.16
N ASP A 48 2.70 12.69 0.08
CA ASP A 48 3.61 12.37 -1.02
C ASP A 48 2.85 12.34 -2.35
N THR A 49 3.58 12.64 -3.41
CA THR A 49 3.17 12.30 -4.77
C THR A 49 3.73 10.93 -5.15
N ILE A 50 2.91 10.08 -5.76
CA ILE A 50 3.27 8.75 -6.25
C ILE A 50 2.88 8.63 -7.73
N THR A 51 3.52 7.71 -8.43
CA THR A 51 3.21 7.44 -9.84
C THR A 51 2.71 6.01 -10.00
N MET A 52 1.52 5.86 -10.57
CA MET A 52 0.95 4.58 -10.96
C MET A 52 1.11 4.39 -12.48
N THR A 53 1.77 3.32 -12.89
CA THR A 53 1.98 2.96 -14.29
C THR A 53 1.13 1.75 -14.63
N VAL A 54 0.25 1.91 -15.61
CA VAL A 54 -0.53 0.82 -16.19
C VAL A 54 0.06 0.49 -17.55
N THR A 55 0.42 -0.78 -17.76
CA THR A 55 0.96 -1.26 -19.04
C THR A 55 0.08 -2.36 -19.59
N ALA A 56 -0.38 -2.19 -20.82
CA ALA A 56 -1.13 -3.19 -21.58
C ALA A 56 -0.29 -3.64 -22.78
N SER A 57 -0.20 -4.95 -22.99
CA SER A 57 0.51 -5.56 -24.11
C SER A 57 -0.37 -6.54 -24.88
N ASN A 58 -0.29 -6.51 -26.20
CA ASN A 58 -0.81 -7.53 -27.11
C ASN A 58 0.34 -8.34 -27.71
N GLU A 59 0.63 -9.51 -27.15
CA GLU A 59 1.65 -10.44 -27.65
C GLU A 59 1.04 -11.53 -28.55
N GLY A 60 -0.24 -11.41 -28.87
CA GLY A 60 -0.98 -12.32 -29.72
C GLY A 60 -0.61 -12.16 -31.19
N LEU A 61 -1.18 -13.03 -32.03
CA LEU A 61 -0.96 -12.99 -33.48
C LEU A 61 -1.94 -12.04 -34.19
N ASP A 62 -3.00 -11.61 -33.50
CA ASP A 62 -4.05 -10.76 -34.04
C ASP A 62 -4.15 -9.43 -33.29
N SER A 63 -4.58 -8.39 -33.99
CA SER A 63 -4.76 -7.05 -33.40
C SER A 63 -6.09 -6.97 -32.64
N TRP A 64 -6.17 -6.10 -31.63
CA TRP A 64 -7.36 -5.91 -30.82
C TRP A 64 -8.01 -4.56 -31.09
N TYR A 65 -9.33 -4.54 -31.29
CA TYR A 65 -10.10 -3.35 -31.61
C TYR A 65 -11.63 -3.53 -31.45
N PRO A 66 -12.35 -2.59 -30.81
CA PRO A 66 -11.87 -1.53 -29.92
C PRO A 66 -11.31 -2.09 -28.60
N VAL A 67 -10.44 -1.32 -27.94
CA VAL A 67 -9.87 -1.66 -26.62
C VAL A 67 -10.16 -0.55 -25.63
N GLU A 68 -10.86 -0.88 -24.55
CA GLU A 68 -11.11 0.00 -23.41
C GLU A 68 -10.61 -0.65 -22.12
N ILE A 69 -9.85 0.11 -21.34
CA ILE A 69 -9.27 -0.34 -20.08
C ILE A 69 -9.81 0.54 -18.96
N TYR A 70 -10.39 -0.08 -17.94
CA TYR A 70 -10.79 0.58 -16.71
C TYR A 70 -9.63 0.61 -15.72
N VAL A 71 -9.22 1.82 -15.36
CA VAL A 71 -8.14 2.18 -14.43
C VAL A 71 -8.72 3.16 -13.41
N PRO A 72 -9.35 2.67 -12.32
CA PRO A 72 -9.89 3.54 -11.29
C PRO A 72 -8.77 4.25 -10.51
N ILE A 73 -9.09 5.44 -10.00
CA ILE A 73 -8.23 6.12 -9.03
C ILE A 73 -8.27 5.32 -7.71
N PRO A 74 -7.12 4.88 -7.17
CA PRO A 74 -7.09 4.11 -5.92
C PRO A 74 -7.68 4.87 -4.73
N SER A 75 -8.40 4.16 -3.86
CA SER A 75 -8.91 4.73 -2.60
C SER A 75 -7.74 5.27 -1.75
N GLY A 76 -7.98 6.39 -1.06
CA GLY A 76 -6.93 7.07 -0.27
C GLY A 76 -5.95 7.90 -1.12
N THR A 77 -6.23 8.08 -2.42
CA THR A 77 -5.46 8.98 -3.30
C THR A 77 -6.33 10.02 -3.97
N GLN A 78 -5.69 11.12 -4.38
CA GLN A 78 -6.28 12.14 -5.24
C GLN A 78 -5.54 12.17 -6.58
N TYR A 79 -6.30 12.20 -7.67
CA TYR A 79 -5.75 12.41 -9.01
C TYR A 79 -5.07 13.78 -9.13
N VAL A 80 -3.87 13.81 -9.72
CA VAL A 80 -3.12 15.04 -10.01
C VAL A 80 -3.02 15.26 -11.52
N SER A 81 -2.49 14.29 -12.25
CA SER A 81 -2.28 14.36 -13.70
C SER A 81 -2.12 12.96 -14.29
N HIS A 82 -2.15 12.86 -15.62
CA HIS A 82 -1.72 11.65 -16.32
C HIS A 82 -0.89 12.00 -17.56
N VAL A 83 -0.15 11.02 -18.04
CA VAL A 83 0.61 11.06 -19.29
C VAL A 83 0.41 9.73 -20.01
N VAL A 84 -0.01 9.79 -21.28
CA VAL A 84 0.07 8.68 -22.21
C VAL A 84 1.23 8.95 -23.18
N PRO A 85 2.32 8.16 -23.18
CA PRO A 85 3.46 8.38 -24.07
C PRO A 85 3.07 8.38 -25.56
N ASP A 86 2.08 7.56 -25.92
CA ASP A 86 1.43 7.66 -27.22
C ASP A 86 0.52 8.90 -27.26
N LYS A 87 1.03 9.98 -27.83
CA LYS A 87 0.33 11.27 -27.91
C LYS A 87 -0.98 11.21 -28.69
N THR A 88 -1.20 10.16 -29.50
CA THR A 88 -2.46 9.97 -30.22
C THR A 88 -3.57 9.35 -29.36
N LEU A 89 -3.24 8.94 -28.13
CA LEU A 89 -4.12 8.23 -27.18
C LEU A 89 -4.22 8.93 -25.82
N GLN A 90 -4.19 10.27 -25.82
CA GLN A 90 -4.36 11.11 -24.62
C GLN A 90 -5.84 11.21 -24.21
N ASN A 91 -6.48 10.07 -23.96
CA ASN A 91 -7.93 9.94 -23.77
C ASN A 91 -8.29 9.11 -22.52
N TYR A 92 -7.47 9.21 -21.48
CA TYR A 92 -7.85 8.74 -20.16
C TYR A 92 -8.75 9.77 -19.46
N ASP A 93 -9.90 9.32 -18.99
CA ASP A 93 -10.80 10.12 -18.15
C ASP A 93 -10.70 9.67 -16.68
N PRO A 94 -10.13 10.48 -15.78
CA PRO A 94 -10.01 10.13 -14.37
C PRO A 94 -11.36 10.09 -13.63
N GLY A 95 -12.41 10.72 -14.16
CA GLY A 95 -13.74 10.72 -13.54
C GLY A 95 -14.47 9.39 -13.72
N SER A 96 -14.39 8.82 -14.91
CA SER A 96 -14.92 7.48 -15.20
C SER A 96 -13.91 6.35 -14.98
N GLY A 97 -12.62 6.67 -14.90
CA GLY A 97 -11.53 5.68 -14.87
C GLY A 97 -11.30 5.01 -16.21
N ILE A 98 -11.90 5.46 -17.31
CA ILE A 98 -11.79 4.81 -18.62
C ILE A 98 -10.59 5.33 -19.38
N TRP A 99 -9.75 4.41 -19.87
CA TRP A 99 -8.71 4.66 -20.85
C TRP A 99 -9.05 3.95 -22.16
N ASN A 100 -9.41 4.74 -23.18
CA ASN A 100 -9.74 4.20 -24.50
C ASN A 100 -8.45 4.00 -25.31
N VAL A 101 -7.94 2.78 -25.36
CA VAL A 101 -6.71 2.47 -26.11
C VAL A 101 -6.95 2.43 -27.63
N ASN A 102 -8.22 2.42 -28.05
CA ASN A 102 -8.70 2.34 -29.41
C ASN A 102 -8.27 1.03 -30.10
N ARG A 103 -6.98 0.87 -30.41
CA ARG A 103 -6.44 -0.31 -31.09
C ARG A 103 -5.08 -0.73 -30.51
N MET A 104 -4.89 -2.02 -30.26
CA MET A 104 -3.59 -2.62 -29.95
C MET A 104 -3.17 -3.59 -31.05
N ARG A 105 -2.11 -3.25 -31.78
CA ARG A 105 -1.65 -4.03 -32.94
C ARG A 105 -0.79 -5.20 -32.48
N HIS A 106 -0.86 -6.33 -33.18
CA HIS A 106 0.03 -7.47 -32.93
C HIS A 106 1.51 -7.21 -33.33
N ASP A 107 1.78 -6.09 -34.01
CA ASP A 107 3.12 -5.77 -34.53
C ASP A 107 3.98 -4.99 -33.52
N GLU A 108 5.30 -5.05 -33.73
CA GLU A 108 6.33 -4.47 -32.83
C GLU A 108 6.15 -2.98 -32.51
N ARG A 109 5.33 -2.23 -33.25
CA ARG A 109 5.12 -0.78 -33.05
C ARG A 109 3.83 -0.41 -32.33
N GLY A 110 2.86 -1.31 -32.22
CA GLY A 110 1.53 -0.99 -31.66
C GLY A 110 1.03 -1.95 -30.59
N HIS A 111 1.83 -2.93 -30.19
CA HIS A 111 1.45 -3.95 -29.21
C HIS A 111 1.46 -3.46 -27.77
N LEU A 112 2.30 -2.48 -27.44
CA LEU A 112 2.45 -1.98 -26.08
C LEU A 112 1.82 -0.59 -25.91
N LYS A 113 1.07 -0.42 -24.83
CA LYS A 113 0.47 0.86 -24.42
C LYS A 113 0.72 1.10 -22.95
N THR A 114 1.02 2.35 -22.61
CA THR A 114 1.32 2.76 -21.24
C THR A 114 0.50 3.98 -20.86
N LEU A 115 -0.09 3.95 -19.66
CA LEU A 115 -0.72 5.08 -19.01
C LEU A 115 0.00 5.34 -17.69
N ILE A 116 0.46 6.57 -17.48
CA ILE A 116 1.17 6.99 -16.27
C ILE A 116 0.28 7.98 -15.54
N ILE A 117 -0.13 7.68 -14.31
CA ILE A 117 -1.00 8.53 -13.50
C ILE A 117 -0.22 9.02 -12.28
N THR A 118 -0.24 10.33 -12.07
CA THR A 118 0.31 10.98 -10.89
C THR A 118 -0.80 11.16 -9.86
N LEU A 119 -0.54 10.68 -8.64
CA LEU A 119 -1.50 10.65 -7.54
C LEU A 119 -0.89 11.32 -6.31
N LYS A 120 -1.72 11.97 -5.49
CA LYS A 120 -1.35 12.48 -4.17
C LYS A 120 -1.93 11.56 -3.09
N VAL A 121 -1.09 11.13 -2.14
CA VAL A 121 -1.53 10.31 -0.99
C VAL A 121 -2.30 11.18 -0.01
N LEU A 122 -3.52 10.79 0.31
CA LEU A 122 -4.39 11.53 1.21
C LEU A 122 -4.22 11.06 2.67
N PRO A 123 -4.56 11.89 3.67
CA PRO A 123 -4.50 11.50 5.07
C PRO A 123 -5.30 10.24 5.39
N GLU A 124 -6.41 9.98 4.69
CA GLU A 124 -7.22 8.78 4.91
C GLU A 124 -6.44 7.48 4.70
N ALA A 125 -5.45 7.47 3.81
CA ALA A 125 -4.61 6.31 3.49
C ALA A 125 -3.55 5.98 4.55
N ALA A 126 -3.35 6.83 5.57
CA ALA A 126 -2.37 6.59 6.61
C ALA A 126 -2.58 5.21 7.27
N GLY A 127 -1.55 4.37 7.27
CA GLY A 127 -1.58 3.02 7.86
C GLY A 127 -2.19 1.95 6.96
N GLU A 128 -2.91 2.34 5.91
CA GLU A 128 -3.58 1.43 4.99
C GLU A 128 -2.79 1.29 3.68
N PRO A 129 -2.68 0.07 3.11
CA PRO A 129 -2.05 -0.11 1.82
C PRO A 129 -2.94 0.45 0.70
N ILE A 130 -2.34 1.21 -0.22
CA ILE A 130 -3.02 1.60 -1.46
C ILE A 130 -2.78 0.50 -2.50
N THR A 131 -3.84 0.11 -3.22
CA THR A 131 -3.81 -0.91 -4.27
C THR A 131 -4.22 -0.31 -5.60
N GLY A 132 -3.37 -0.46 -6.61
CA GLY A 132 -3.70 -0.10 -7.99
C GLY A 132 -4.36 -1.27 -8.72
N THR A 133 -5.44 -1.00 -9.46
CA THR A 133 -6.14 -1.99 -10.26
C THR A 133 -6.35 -1.49 -11.68
N ALA A 134 -6.43 -2.43 -12.62
CA ALA A 134 -6.78 -2.16 -14.00
C ALA A 134 -7.51 -3.39 -14.58
N SER A 135 -8.39 -3.19 -15.55
CA SER A 135 -9.10 -4.30 -16.19
C SER A 135 -9.54 -3.93 -17.60
N PHE A 136 -9.52 -4.89 -18.53
CA PHE A 136 -10.13 -4.67 -19.84
C PHE A 136 -11.67 -4.65 -19.70
N GLN A 137 -12.33 -3.60 -20.20
CA GLN A 137 -13.79 -3.52 -20.30
C GLN A 137 -14.29 -4.03 -21.66
N THR A 138 -13.62 -3.61 -22.74
CA THR A 138 -13.91 -4.07 -24.09
C THR A 138 -12.63 -4.59 -24.72
N LEU A 139 -12.72 -5.80 -25.27
CA LEU A 139 -11.65 -6.47 -25.99
C LEU A 139 -12.24 -7.33 -27.11
N MET A 140 -11.95 -6.95 -28.34
CA MET A 140 -12.39 -7.66 -29.55
C MET A 140 -11.18 -8.00 -30.42
N ILE A 141 -11.18 -9.19 -31.03
CA ILE A 141 -10.17 -9.56 -32.04
C ILE A 141 -10.56 -8.94 -33.37
N GLU A 142 -9.65 -8.16 -33.97
CA GLU A 142 -9.87 -7.52 -35.25
C GLU A 142 -10.00 -8.57 -36.36
N GLY A 143 -11.08 -8.51 -37.14
CA GLY A 143 -11.33 -9.40 -38.27
C GLY A 143 -12.17 -10.65 -37.96
N THR A 144 -12.38 -11.00 -36.69
CA THR A 144 -13.37 -12.04 -36.32
C THR A 144 -14.74 -11.44 -36.04
N GLY A 145 -14.79 -10.19 -35.55
CA GLY A 145 -16.03 -9.49 -35.20
C GLY A 145 -16.79 -10.13 -34.03
N GLU A 146 -16.19 -11.12 -33.36
CA GLU A 146 -16.77 -11.72 -32.17
C GLU A 146 -16.37 -10.91 -30.93
N ASP A 147 -17.40 -10.43 -30.22
CA ASP A 147 -17.25 -9.87 -28.88
C ASP A 147 -16.81 -10.98 -27.95
N LEU A 148 -15.62 -10.85 -27.36
CA LEU A 148 -15.22 -11.69 -26.24
C LEU A 148 -15.74 -11.13 -24.92
N VAL A 149 -16.97 -10.63 -24.92
CA VAL A 149 -17.67 -10.29 -23.68
C VAL A 149 -18.34 -11.56 -23.18
N ALA A 150 -17.54 -12.45 -22.60
CA ALA A 150 -18.04 -13.57 -21.80
C ALA A 150 -17.52 -13.42 -20.37
N SER A 151 -18.15 -12.52 -19.63
CA SER A 151 -18.24 -12.50 -18.16
C SER A 151 -16.95 -12.87 -17.40
N GLY A 152 -16.03 -11.92 -17.25
CA GLY A 152 -14.84 -12.11 -16.43
C GLY A 152 -13.68 -11.24 -16.90
N GLN A 153 -13.65 -10.01 -16.40
CA GLN A 153 -12.58 -9.05 -16.57
C GLN A 153 -11.20 -9.73 -16.54
N ILE A 154 -10.42 -9.60 -17.62
CA ILE A 154 -9.00 -9.99 -17.57
C ILE A 154 -8.36 -9.06 -16.53
N SER A 155 -8.09 -9.63 -15.36
CA SER A 155 -7.41 -8.98 -14.24
C SER A 155 -5.93 -8.84 -14.57
N PRO A 156 -5.22 -7.86 -13.98
CA PRO A 156 -3.83 -7.65 -14.30
C PRO A 156 -3.02 -8.87 -13.88
N THR A 157 -2.09 -9.29 -14.73
CA THR A 157 -1.18 -10.41 -14.45
C THR A 157 -0.24 -10.06 -13.28
N ARG A 158 -0.12 -8.77 -12.94
CA ARG A 158 0.60 -8.27 -11.76
C ARG A 158 -0.03 -6.97 -11.26
N SER A 159 -0.43 -6.98 -9.99
CA SER A 159 -0.82 -5.78 -9.22
C SER A 159 0.18 -5.56 -8.09
N GLN A 160 0.60 -4.31 -7.91
CA GLN A 160 1.44 -3.90 -6.80
C GLN A 160 0.62 -3.15 -5.74
N ILE A 161 1.02 -3.31 -4.48
CA ILE A 161 0.54 -2.49 -3.36
C ILE A 161 1.64 -1.51 -2.94
N ILE A 162 1.23 -0.37 -2.40
CA ILE A 162 2.12 0.60 -1.76
C ILE A 162 1.70 0.77 -0.30
N HIS A 163 2.64 0.58 0.62
CA HIS A 163 2.40 0.75 2.05
C HIS A 163 2.54 2.21 2.46
N ILE A 164 1.52 2.75 3.13
CA ILE A 164 1.54 4.14 3.55
C ILE A 164 2.00 4.25 5.00
N SER A 165 3.13 4.91 5.19
CA SER A 165 3.67 5.18 6.52
C SER A 165 2.80 6.21 7.24
N GLU A 166 2.36 5.85 8.45
CA GLU A 166 1.75 6.81 9.37
C GLU A 166 2.80 7.78 9.91
N THR A 167 2.33 8.95 10.33
CA THR A 167 3.16 9.92 11.07
C THR A 167 2.85 9.79 12.55
N THR A 168 3.85 9.97 13.41
CA THR A 168 3.63 9.96 14.86
C THR A 168 2.61 11.03 15.25
N PRO A 169 1.79 10.81 16.28
CA PRO A 169 0.84 11.81 16.75
C PRO A 169 1.53 13.12 17.12
N VAL A 170 0.82 14.24 17.00
CA VAL A 170 1.20 15.48 17.68
C VAL A 170 0.22 15.67 18.81
N ALA A 171 0.63 15.30 20.03
CA ALA A 171 -0.25 15.36 21.19
C ALA A 171 -0.64 16.81 21.50
N SER A 172 -1.93 17.04 21.70
CA SER A 172 -2.49 18.34 22.06
C SER A 172 -3.83 18.17 22.75
N PHE A 173 -4.13 19.00 23.72
CA PHE A 173 -5.44 19.00 24.38
C PHE A 173 -5.80 20.37 24.96
N THR A 174 -7.08 20.54 25.28
CA THR A 174 -7.61 21.72 25.94
C THR A 174 -8.35 21.33 27.23
N PRO A 175 -7.90 21.81 28.40
CA PRO A 175 -8.64 21.66 29.65
C PRO A 175 -9.61 22.82 29.89
N SER A 176 -10.76 22.54 30.49
CA SER A 176 -11.74 23.53 30.91
C SER A 176 -12.46 23.15 32.22
N PRO A 177 -12.46 23.98 33.27
CA PRO A 177 -11.66 25.20 33.43
C PRO A 177 -10.18 24.91 33.73
N ARG A 178 -9.29 25.89 33.50
CA ARG A 178 -7.86 25.79 33.88
C ARG A 178 -7.56 26.17 35.32
N THR A 179 -8.46 26.90 35.96
CA THR A 179 -8.33 27.32 37.35
C THR A 179 -9.69 27.42 38.01
N GLY A 180 -9.74 27.19 39.32
CA GLY A 180 -10.94 27.30 40.15
C GLY A 180 -10.63 26.88 41.57
N ASN A 181 -11.64 26.85 42.44
CA ASN A 181 -11.49 26.44 43.83
C ASN A 181 -11.68 24.92 43.98
N ALA A 182 -11.03 24.32 44.97
CA ALA A 182 -11.27 22.93 45.34
C ALA A 182 -12.69 22.72 45.92
N PRO A 183 -13.39 21.62 45.58
CA PRO A 183 -13.05 20.65 44.54
C PRO A 183 -13.26 21.24 43.13
N LEU A 184 -12.29 21.04 42.24
CA LEU A 184 -12.35 21.52 40.85
C LEU A 184 -12.50 20.35 39.89
N THR A 185 -13.66 20.23 39.25
CA THR A 185 -13.88 19.32 38.12
C THR A 185 -13.41 19.97 36.82
N VAL A 186 -12.52 19.30 36.08
CA VAL A 186 -11.96 19.74 34.81
C VAL A 186 -12.31 18.73 33.72
N TYR A 187 -12.81 19.25 32.60
CA TYR A 187 -13.05 18.49 31.38
C TYR A 187 -11.85 18.63 30.45
N PHE A 188 -11.32 17.51 29.96
CA PHE A 188 -10.21 17.49 29.03
C PHE A 188 -10.70 17.09 27.65
N THR A 189 -10.38 17.90 26.64
CA THR A 189 -10.70 17.62 25.24
C THR A 189 -9.43 17.43 24.44
N ASP A 190 -9.25 16.24 23.87
CA ASP A 190 -8.18 15.92 22.94
C ASP A 190 -8.29 16.74 21.65
N THR A 191 -7.15 17.27 21.19
CA THR A 191 -7.01 18.03 19.94
C THR A 191 -5.78 17.56 19.16
N SER A 192 -5.30 16.35 19.46
CA SER A 192 -4.10 15.78 18.86
C SER A 192 -4.29 15.54 17.36
N SER A 193 -3.20 15.66 16.58
CA SER A 193 -3.21 15.40 15.14
C SER A 193 -2.55 14.06 14.79
N ASN A 194 -2.62 13.68 13.51
CA ASN A 194 -2.06 12.44 12.95
C ASN A 194 -2.71 11.15 13.49
N LYS A 195 -4.03 11.18 13.65
CA LYS A 195 -4.89 10.01 13.95
C LYS A 195 -4.38 9.15 15.14
N PRO A 196 -4.31 9.69 16.36
CA PRO A 196 -4.08 8.85 17.53
C PRO A 196 -5.18 7.77 17.65
N THR A 197 -4.79 6.57 18.08
CA THR A 197 -5.67 5.43 18.33
C THR A 197 -5.72 5.04 19.81
N SER A 198 -4.87 5.64 20.65
CA SER A 198 -4.83 5.43 22.10
C SER A 198 -4.39 6.69 22.83
N TRP A 199 -4.89 6.87 24.05
CA TRP A 199 -4.61 7.99 24.95
C TRP A 199 -4.21 7.45 26.32
N ALA A 200 -3.25 8.10 26.97
CA ALA A 200 -2.90 7.88 28.35
C ALA A 200 -2.77 9.24 29.05
N TRP A 201 -3.56 9.44 30.09
CA TRP A 201 -3.62 10.67 30.87
C TRP A 201 -3.01 10.45 32.24
N ASP A 202 -2.06 11.30 32.60
CA ASP A 202 -1.57 11.49 33.97
C ASP A 202 -2.06 12.86 34.44
N PHE A 203 -2.87 12.89 35.50
CA PHE A 203 -3.47 14.12 36.02
C PHE A 203 -2.56 14.89 36.99
N GLY A 204 -1.41 14.33 37.36
CA GLY A 204 -0.37 14.96 38.16
C GLY A 204 -0.70 15.08 39.66
N ASP A 205 -1.69 14.34 40.16
CA ASP A 205 -2.15 14.37 41.56
C ASP A 205 -2.00 13.02 42.29
N ASP A 206 -1.13 12.14 41.78
CA ASP A 206 -0.85 10.79 42.30
C ASP A 206 -2.10 9.86 42.39
N HIS A 207 -3.19 10.20 41.68
CA HIS A 207 -4.42 9.39 41.59
C HIS A 207 -4.53 8.62 40.24
N THR A 208 -5.71 8.08 39.96
CA THR A 208 -5.98 7.20 38.82
C THR A 208 -5.86 7.90 37.46
N ASP A 209 -4.99 7.36 36.61
CA ASP A 209 -4.85 7.70 35.19
C ASP A 209 -6.09 7.35 34.36
N SER A 210 -6.22 7.93 33.16
CA SER A 210 -7.31 7.60 32.22
C SER A 210 -6.79 7.19 30.84
N SER A 211 -7.55 6.33 30.15
CA SER A 211 -7.36 5.97 28.74
C SER A 211 -8.46 6.47 27.81
N GLU A 212 -9.42 7.24 28.34
CA GLU A 212 -10.47 7.87 27.54
C GLU A 212 -9.89 8.97 26.66
N GLN A 213 -10.44 9.18 25.47
CA GLN A 213 -10.01 10.29 24.60
C GLN A 213 -10.28 11.66 25.25
N ASN A 214 -11.43 11.82 25.92
CA ASN A 214 -11.87 13.08 26.51
C ASN A 214 -12.33 12.87 27.97
N PRO A 215 -11.40 12.65 28.92
CA PRO A 215 -11.76 12.34 30.29
C PRO A 215 -12.26 13.57 31.06
N THR A 216 -12.94 13.30 32.17
CA THR A 216 -13.24 14.29 33.21
C THR A 216 -12.52 13.89 34.50
N HIS A 217 -11.85 14.84 35.15
CA HIS A 217 -11.14 14.60 36.41
C HIS A 217 -11.51 15.65 37.46
N THR A 218 -11.53 15.27 38.74
CA THR A 218 -11.84 16.20 39.84
C THR A 218 -10.70 16.28 40.83
N TYR A 219 -10.13 17.47 40.96
CA TYR A 219 -9.09 17.77 41.94
C TYR A 219 -9.72 18.20 43.27
N ASN A 220 -9.60 17.34 44.28
CA ASN A 220 -10.22 17.57 45.59
C ASN A 220 -9.45 18.54 46.49
N ASN A 221 -8.16 18.76 46.22
CA ASN A 221 -7.28 19.57 47.04
C ASN A 221 -6.75 20.78 46.26
N PRO A 222 -6.47 21.90 46.94
CA PRO A 222 -5.75 23.02 46.34
C PRO A 222 -4.33 22.60 45.94
N GLY A 223 -3.85 23.10 44.81
CA GLY A 223 -2.57 22.69 44.27
C GLY A 223 -2.35 23.15 42.83
N THR A 224 -1.16 22.88 42.33
CA THR A 224 -0.81 23.05 40.92
C THR A 224 -0.46 21.69 40.34
N TYR A 225 -1.20 21.28 39.32
CA TYR A 225 -1.14 19.94 38.77
C TYR A 225 -0.62 19.98 37.33
N MET A 226 0.39 19.17 37.02
CA MET A 226 0.93 19.03 35.66
C MET A 226 0.23 17.88 34.94
N VAL A 227 -0.79 18.22 34.16
CA VAL A 227 -1.55 17.21 33.41
C VAL A 227 -0.82 16.86 32.13
N THR A 228 -0.58 15.58 31.91
CA THR A 228 0.14 15.05 30.77
C THR A 228 -0.76 14.11 29.97
N LEU A 229 -0.93 14.38 28.68
CA LEU A 229 -1.51 13.47 27.70
C LEU A 229 -0.40 12.84 26.87
N THR A 230 -0.37 11.51 26.80
CA THR A 230 0.38 10.76 25.78
C THR A 230 -0.60 10.19 24.77
N ALA A 231 -0.47 10.59 23.50
CA ALA A 231 -1.27 10.11 22.39
C ALA A 231 -0.42 9.22 21.48
N SER A 232 -0.97 8.07 21.07
CA SER A 232 -0.22 7.02 20.35
C SER A 232 -0.98 6.51 19.12
N ASN A 233 -0.24 6.12 18.08
CA ASN A 233 -0.73 5.37 16.92
C ASN A 233 0.32 4.31 16.51
N SER A 234 0.16 3.67 15.35
CA SER A 234 1.08 2.62 14.90
C SER A 234 2.49 3.12 14.56
N ALA A 235 2.64 4.42 14.23
CA ALA A 235 3.92 5.04 13.98
C ALA A 235 4.68 5.44 15.25
N GLY A 236 4.00 5.53 16.40
CA GLY A 236 4.62 5.83 17.68
C GLY A 236 3.75 6.72 18.57
N GLN A 237 4.38 7.51 19.42
CA GLN A 237 3.70 8.31 20.44
C GLN A 237 4.27 9.71 20.59
N SER A 238 3.46 10.62 21.12
CA SER A 238 3.84 11.98 21.47
C SER A 238 3.13 12.40 22.75
N THR A 239 3.69 13.39 23.44
CA THR A 239 3.22 13.80 24.77
C THR A 239 3.05 15.32 24.83
N LYS A 240 2.00 15.77 25.53
CA LYS A 240 1.73 17.17 25.84
C LYS A 240 1.47 17.34 27.32
N THR A 241 2.02 18.39 27.93
CA THR A 241 1.76 18.74 29.33
C THR A 241 1.17 20.15 29.45
N ILE A 242 0.14 20.33 30.28
CA ILE A 242 -0.51 21.62 30.61
C ILE A 242 -0.75 21.70 32.12
N LEU A 243 -0.63 22.91 32.67
CA LEU A 243 -0.79 23.18 34.10
C LEU A 243 -2.25 23.55 34.45
N ILE A 244 -2.76 22.97 35.53
CA ILE A 244 -4.06 23.29 36.17
C ILE A 244 -3.80 23.87 37.56
N THR A 245 -4.48 24.96 37.92
CA THR A 245 -4.33 25.62 39.22
C THR A 245 -5.62 25.58 40.03
N VAL A 246 -5.61 24.79 41.11
CA VAL A 246 -6.72 24.65 42.05
C VAL A 246 -6.41 25.50 43.28
N LYS A 247 -7.32 26.41 43.62
CA LYS A 247 -7.22 27.33 44.74
C LYS A 247 -7.93 26.76 45.96
N ASP A 248 -7.59 27.26 47.13
CA ASP A 248 -8.32 26.96 48.35
C ASP A 248 -9.73 27.54 48.27
N GLY A 249 -10.75 26.69 48.44
CA GLY A 249 -12.15 27.12 48.49
C GLY A 249 -12.48 27.90 49.77
N THR A 250 -11.58 27.91 50.75
CA THR A 250 -11.70 28.69 51.98
C THR A 250 -11.02 30.06 51.90
N ASP A 251 -10.35 30.40 50.78
CA ASP A 251 -9.81 31.75 50.59
C ASP A 251 -10.96 32.76 50.47
N PRO A 252 -11.24 33.56 51.53
CA PRO A 252 -12.30 34.53 51.51
C PRO A 252 -11.77 35.76 50.77
N GLY A 253 -11.88 35.74 49.45
CA GLY A 253 -11.61 36.91 48.64
C GLY A 253 -12.53 38.07 49.03
N THR A 254 -11.99 39.01 49.81
CA THR A 254 -12.41 40.41 50.04
C THR A 254 -13.66 40.66 50.91
N GLY A 255 -13.45 40.85 52.22
CA GLY A 255 -14.42 41.52 53.10
C GLY A 255 -13.90 41.82 54.51
N GLY A 256 -13.57 43.09 54.78
CA GLY A 256 -13.63 43.72 56.11
C GLY A 256 -12.46 43.46 57.08
N GLY A 257 -11.70 44.50 57.42
CA GLY A 257 -10.62 44.44 58.41
C GLY A 257 -11.10 44.38 59.87
N THR A 258 -10.20 44.01 60.78
CA THR A 258 -9.81 44.70 62.03
C THR A 258 -8.94 43.80 62.94
N GLY A 259 -7.78 44.33 63.39
CA GLY A 259 -7.00 43.89 64.59
C GLY A 259 -6.28 42.53 64.51
N GLY A 260 -5.08 42.29 65.03
CA GLY A 260 -4.17 43.05 65.89
C GLY A 260 -3.34 42.07 66.75
N GLY A 261 -2.01 41.98 66.52
CA GLY A 261 -0.97 41.41 67.41
C GLY A 261 -0.95 39.88 67.62
N ASN A 262 0.12 39.20 68.07
CA ASN A 262 1.55 39.46 68.29
C ASN A 262 2.19 38.09 68.66
N GLY A 263 3.39 37.75 68.15
CA GLY A 263 4.45 37.14 68.98
C GLY A 263 4.78 35.63 68.91
N ASN A 264 5.94 35.35 68.29
CA ASN A 264 7.14 34.69 68.87
C ASN A 264 7.35 33.14 68.86
N GLY A 265 8.57 32.72 68.45
CA GLY A 265 9.30 31.50 68.91
C GLY A 265 9.56 30.40 67.85
N THR A 266 10.69 30.34 67.10
CA THR A 266 12.02 29.73 67.37
C THR A 266 12.16 28.19 67.27
N GLY A 267 13.15 27.72 66.47
CA GLY A 267 13.83 26.39 66.56
C GLY A 267 13.88 25.62 65.23
N LEU A 268 14.97 25.57 64.44
CA LEU A 268 16.27 24.85 64.54
C LEU A 268 16.26 23.33 64.23
N GLY A 269 17.18 22.91 63.32
CA GLY A 269 17.75 21.55 63.15
C GLY A 269 17.37 20.85 61.83
N ASN A 270 18.14 20.88 60.74
CA ASN A 270 19.41 20.19 60.41
C ASN A 270 19.36 18.65 60.44
N GLY A 271 19.67 18.02 59.30
CA GLY A 271 19.92 16.59 59.14
C GLY A 271 20.30 16.24 57.69
N SER A 272 21.60 16.27 57.41
CA SER A 272 22.23 15.90 56.13
C SER A 272 22.73 14.44 56.15
N SER A 273 23.07 13.93 54.96
CA SER A 273 24.00 12.80 54.66
C SER A 273 23.43 11.37 54.81
N SER A 274 23.78 10.33 54.04
CA SER A 274 24.79 10.09 52.99
C SER A 274 24.66 8.65 52.46
N GLY A 275 25.21 8.38 51.26
CA GLY A 275 25.61 7.03 50.79
C GLY A 275 25.22 6.79 49.33
N LEU A 276 25.97 7.21 48.31
CA LEU A 276 27.26 6.70 47.81
C LEU A 276 27.34 5.17 47.64
N GLY A 277 27.50 4.75 46.38
CA GLY A 277 27.79 3.38 45.97
C GLY A 277 27.95 3.27 44.45
N SER A 278 29.05 3.82 43.93
CA SER A 278 29.51 3.74 42.53
C SER A 278 30.56 2.63 42.33
N ALA A 279 30.76 2.28 41.05
CA ALA A 279 31.87 1.52 40.43
C ALA A 279 31.69 -0.01 40.34
N ALA A 280 31.50 -0.58 39.15
CA ALA A 280 32.42 -0.79 38.01
C ALA A 280 33.27 -2.08 38.16
N GLY A 281 33.29 -2.89 37.09
CA GLY A 281 34.16 -4.07 37.02
C GLY A 281 33.86 -4.99 35.84
N LEU A 282 34.55 -4.74 34.74
CA LEU A 282 34.67 -5.58 33.54
C LEU A 282 35.09 -7.03 33.84
N LEU A 283 34.71 -7.98 32.99
CA LEU A 283 35.66 -8.92 32.37
C LEU A 283 35.04 -9.77 31.24
N ASN A 284 35.81 -9.84 30.17
CA ASN A 284 35.69 -10.55 28.91
C ASN A 284 36.27 -11.97 29.03
N GLN A 285 35.71 -13.00 28.37
CA GLN A 285 36.43 -13.86 27.41
C GLN A 285 35.62 -15.07 26.89
N GLN A 286 35.82 -15.30 25.59
CA GLN A 286 35.48 -16.47 24.76
C GLN A 286 36.04 -17.81 25.29
N SER A 287 35.43 -18.94 24.87
CA SER A 287 36.03 -19.86 23.88
C SER A 287 35.43 -21.28 23.92
N GLY A 288 35.28 -21.87 22.72
CA GLY A 288 35.36 -23.32 22.47
C GLY A 288 34.01 -24.04 22.44
N GLY A 289 33.71 -24.93 21.51
CA GLY A 289 34.48 -25.57 20.45
C GLY A 289 33.57 -26.56 19.72
N GLY A 290 34.02 -27.03 18.56
CA GLY A 290 33.22 -27.72 17.54
C GLY A 290 33.03 -29.23 17.67
N GLY A 291 32.51 -29.80 16.57
CA GLY A 291 32.33 -31.23 16.28
C GLY A 291 30.87 -31.52 15.88
N GLY A 292 30.50 -32.13 14.76
CA GLY A 292 31.22 -32.82 13.70
C GLY A 292 30.33 -33.94 13.12
N ASN A 293 30.16 -33.94 11.79
CA ASN A 293 29.91 -35.07 10.88
C ASN A 293 28.56 -35.84 10.83
N GLY A 294 27.88 -35.70 9.69
CA GLY A 294 27.85 -36.76 8.65
C GLY A 294 26.52 -37.45 8.35
N LYS A 295 26.04 -37.37 7.10
CA LYS A 295 26.09 -38.45 6.07
C LYS A 295 25.26 -38.14 4.80
N ALA A 296 25.83 -38.50 3.64
CA ALA A 296 25.23 -38.63 2.30
C ALA A 296 24.09 -39.69 2.29
N TYR A 297 23.16 -39.81 1.33
CA TYR A 297 23.26 -39.97 -0.13
C TYR A 297 21.88 -39.73 -0.78
N GLU A 298 21.82 -39.18 -2.00
CA GLU A 298 21.28 -39.85 -3.21
C GLU A 298 21.34 -38.93 -4.45
N VAL A 299 21.80 -39.51 -5.55
CA VAL A 299 21.87 -38.93 -6.90
C VAL A 299 20.68 -39.49 -7.67
N PHE A 300 19.85 -38.64 -8.26
CA PHE A 300 19.04 -39.01 -9.41
C PHE A 300 19.17 -37.96 -10.52
N GLN A 301 19.33 -38.51 -11.72
CA GLN A 301 19.45 -37.88 -13.02
C GLN A 301 18.30 -36.90 -13.27
N ASP A 302 18.59 -35.68 -13.70
CA ASP A 302 17.63 -34.88 -14.45
C ASP A 302 18.37 -34.16 -15.58
N THR A 303 18.33 -34.74 -16.77
CA THR A 303 18.62 -34.03 -18.01
C THR A 303 17.54 -32.95 -18.15
N PRO A 304 17.88 -31.65 -18.25
CA PRO A 304 16.86 -30.61 -18.29
C PRO A 304 15.98 -30.81 -19.51
N LYS A 305 14.67 -31.04 -19.26
CA LYS A 305 13.64 -31.30 -20.28
C LYS A 305 13.58 -30.22 -21.38
N SER A 306 14.19 -29.06 -21.17
CA SER A 306 14.30 -27.98 -22.15
C SER A 306 14.91 -28.42 -23.49
N GLU A 307 15.91 -29.31 -23.52
CA GLU A 307 16.56 -29.68 -24.79
C GLU A 307 15.71 -30.59 -25.69
N ILE A 308 14.81 -31.40 -25.10
CA ILE A 308 13.88 -32.26 -25.86
C ILE A 308 12.77 -31.40 -26.51
N TYR A 309 12.33 -30.33 -25.84
CA TYR A 309 11.29 -29.43 -26.36
C TYR A 309 11.78 -28.53 -27.50
N TYR A 310 13.04 -28.08 -27.48
CA TYR A 310 13.63 -27.36 -28.61
C TYR A 310 13.80 -28.27 -29.84
N GLY A 311 14.17 -29.54 -29.65
CA GLY A 311 14.27 -30.52 -30.74
C GLY A 311 12.94 -30.75 -31.46
N LEU A 312 11.84 -30.89 -30.72
CA LEU A 312 10.50 -31.12 -31.31
C LEU A 312 9.93 -29.87 -32.00
N ALA A 313 10.17 -28.68 -31.46
CA ALA A 313 9.77 -27.42 -32.10
C ALA A 313 10.47 -27.21 -33.45
N ILE A 314 11.76 -27.53 -33.54
CA ILE A 314 12.53 -27.46 -34.79
C ILE A 314 12.02 -28.48 -35.83
N ILE A 315 11.63 -29.69 -35.39
CA ILE A 315 11.06 -30.72 -36.29
C ILE A 315 9.70 -30.29 -36.85
N LEU A 316 8.84 -29.66 -36.04
CA LEU A 316 7.54 -29.15 -36.49
C LEU A 316 7.68 -27.97 -37.46
N ILE A 317 8.59 -27.03 -37.20
CA ILE A 317 8.90 -25.93 -38.10
C ILE A 317 9.46 -26.46 -39.42
N ALA A 318 10.36 -27.44 -39.38
CA ALA A 318 10.88 -28.11 -40.57
C ALA A 318 9.77 -28.80 -41.37
N ALA A 319 8.82 -29.49 -40.72
CA ALA A 319 7.69 -30.13 -41.38
C ALA A 319 6.75 -29.13 -42.06
N VAL A 320 6.48 -27.97 -41.43
CA VAL A 320 5.67 -26.89 -42.01
C VAL A 320 6.37 -26.27 -43.22
N ILE A 321 7.69 -26.05 -43.16
CA ILE A 321 8.48 -25.55 -44.29
C ILE A 321 8.49 -26.57 -45.43
N ILE A 322 8.67 -27.86 -45.14
CA ILE A 322 8.65 -28.94 -46.14
C ILE A 322 7.27 -29.02 -46.81
N LEU A 323 6.17 -28.92 -46.03
CA LEU A 323 4.82 -28.88 -46.58
C LEU A 323 4.60 -27.64 -47.44
N GLY A 324 5.03 -26.46 -46.99
CA GLY A 324 5.01 -25.24 -47.80
C GLY A 324 5.77 -25.38 -49.13
N TYR A 325 6.92 -26.06 -49.12
CA TYR A 325 7.74 -26.31 -50.31
C TYR A 325 7.12 -27.34 -51.27
N LEU A 326 6.53 -28.41 -50.73
CA LEU A 326 5.82 -29.44 -51.51
C LEU A 326 4.53 -28.90 -52.16
N TYR A 327 3.87 -27.94 -51.52
CA TYR A 327 2.69 -27.26 -52.08
C TYR A 327 3.05 -26.12 -53.05
N GLY A 328 4.18 -25.43 -52.84
CA GLY A 328 4.71 -24.42 -53.77
C GLY A 328 5.21 -25.01 -55.09
N THR A 329 5.74 -26.23 -55.08
CA THR A 329 6.22 -26.92 -56.28
C THR A 329 5.10 -27.48 -57.16
N LYS A 330 3.91 -27.80 -56.60
CA LYS A 330 2.71 -28.18 -57.37
C LYS A 330 2.04 -27.03 -58.14
N ARG A 331 2.47 -25.77 -57.95
CA ARG A 331 1.98 -24.61 -58.71
C ARG A 331 2.86 -24.23 -59.92
N LYS A 332 3.97 -24.94 -60.17
CA LYS A 332 4.89 -24.67 -61.29
C LYS A 332 4.99 -25.82 -62.31
N GLN A 333 4.08 -26.79 -62.26
CA GLN A 333 3.75 -27.69 -63.39
C GLN A 333 2.31 -27.45 -63.78
#